data_AF-A0A7U2MKU2-F1
#
_entry.id   AF-A0A7U2MKU2-F1
#
_cell.length_a   1.000
_cell.length_b   1.000
_cell.length_c   1.000
_cell.angle_alpha   90.00
_cell.angle_beta   90.00
_cell.angle_gamma   90.00
#
_symmetry.space_group_name_H-M   'P 1'
#
loop_
_entity.id
_entity.type
_entity.pdbx_description
1 polymer ?
#
loop_
_entity_poly.entity_id
_entity_poly.type
_entity_poly.pdbx_seq_one_letter_code
_entity_poly.pdbx_strand_id
1 'polypeptide(L)'
;MLYRPNTLWTWILLVSTFIEVVVLIALEAYILTLTLLGTKPADLWNRVIYTSIRNNVTPVAWDISAYRCIPTFFVLVTLWVVYQLLLVYDTSAHWGTIQLIGLGIYSAALSVYNGIQYGQLRDIVEVLIANAAVRPGSLQGMWPLLQGMMISIIAIPVSFTFLILFSAWKLYEEFAWVTLRTVDADKPMRRRYLYLQASKPFLYAVVDTALTFAHSLATFVFA
;
A
#
# COMPACT_ATOMS: atom_id res chain seq x y z
N MET A 1 11.17 6.34 -23.67
CA MET A 1 12.10 5.22 -23.86
C MET A 1 11.90 4.28 -22.69
N LEU A 2 11.53 3.01 -22.94
CA LEU A 2 11.31 2.03 -21.87
C LEU A 2 12.66 1.70 -21.23
N TYR A 3 12.88 2.10 -19.98
CA TYR A 3 14.11 1.80 -19.26
C TYR A 3 14.25 0.27 -19.11
N ARG A 4 15.36 -0.30 -19.61
CA ARG A 4 15.72 -1.70 -19.37
C ARG A 4 16.63 -1.76 -18.13
N PRO A 5 16.20 -2.41 -17.04
CA PRO A 5 17.03 -2.55 -15.85
C PRO A 5 18.28 -3.35 -16.18
N ASN A 6 19.43 -2.81 -15.79
CA ASN A 6 20.74 -3.37 -16.14
C ASN A 6 21.29 -4.32 -15.04
N THR A 7 20.69 -4.30 -13.84
CA THR A 7 21.16 -5.05 -12.67
C THR A 7 20.03 -5.92 -12.09
N LEU A 8 20.39 -7.10 -11.56
CA LEU A 8 19.43 -8.06 -11.02
C LEU A 8 18.62 -7.48 -9.85
N TRP A 9 19.23 -6.60 -9.06
CA TRP A 9 18.58 -5.99 -7.90
C TRP A 9 17.52 -4.96 -8.29
N THR A 10 17.72 -4.21 -9.38
CA THR A 10 16.69 -3.31 -9.92
C THR A 10 15.50 -4.10 -10.46
N TRP A 11 15.74 -5.28 -11.06
CA TRP A 11 14.66 -6.19 -11.46
C TRP A 11 13.89 -6.73 -10.26
N ILE A 12 14.58 -7.14 -9.19
CA ILE A 12 13.92 -7.62 -7.96
C ILE A 12 13.02 -6.53 -7.37
N LEU A 13 13.52 -5.28 -7.26
CA LEU A 13 12.73 -4.14 -6.75
C LEU A 13 11.49 -3.85 -7.61
N LEU A 14 11.66 -3.86 -8.94
CA LEU A 14 10.57 -3.57 -9.88
C LEU A 14 9.51 -4.68 -9.86
N VAL A 15 9.94 -5.94 -9.89
CA VAL A 15 9.03 -7.09 -9.87
C VAL A 15 8.33 -7.20 -8.52
N SER A 16 9.02 -6.98 -7.40
CA SER A 16 8.41 -7.05 -6.07
C SER A 16 7.30 -6.01 -5.90
N THR A 17 7.55 -4.77 -6.32
CA THR A 17 6.55 -3.69 -6.22
C THR A 17 5.41 -3.88 -7.21
N PHE A 18 5.68 -4.39 -8.41
CA PHE A 18 4.62 -4.72 -9.36
C PHE A 18 3.69 -5.81 -8.82
N ILE A 19 4.25 -6.88 -8.22
CA ILE A 19 3.46 -7.96 -7.61
C ILE A 19 2.63 -7.42 -6.44
N GLU A 20 3.23 -6.61 -5.57
CA GLU A 20 2.54 -5.98 -4.43
C GLU A 20 1.32 -5.17 -4.91
N VAL A 21 1.51 -4.30 -5.90
CA VAL A 21 0.45 -3.45 -6.47
C VAL A 21 -0.69 -4.28 -7.05
N VAL A 22 -0.37 -5.33 -7.83
CA VAL A 22 -1.38 -6.21 -8.43
C VAL A 22 -2.18 -6.95 -7.37
N VAL A 23 -1.51 -7.49 -6.35
CA VAL A 23 -2.16 -8.21 -5.25
C VAL A 23 -3.07 -7.28 -4.44
N LEU A 24 -2.62 -6.06 -4.14
CA LEU A 24 -3.41 -5.08 -3.40
C LEU A 24 -4.64 -4.63 -4.18
N ILE A 25 -4.50 -4.27 -5.46
CA ILE A 25 -5.63 -3.86 -6.29
C ILE A 25 -6.66 -5.00 -6.42
N ALA A 26 -6.20 -6.24 -6.57
CA ALA A 26 -7.09 -7.39 -6.64
C ALA A 26 -7.87 -7.60 -5.32
N LEU A 27 -7.19 -7.46 -4.17
CA LEU A 27 -7.82 -7.55 -2.86
C LEU A 27 -8.79 -6.41 -2.61
N GLU A 28 -8.44 -5.17 -2.95
CA GLU A 28 -9.33 -4.02 -2.81
C GLU A 28 -10.58 -4.17 -3.68
N ALA A 29 -10.43 -4.54 -4.94
CA ALA A 29 -11.56 -4.80 -5.83
C ALA A 29 -12.46 -5.93 -5.27
N TYR A 30 -11.86 -6.96 -4.68
CA TYR A 30 -12.62 -8.04 -4.04
C TYR A 30 -13.33 -7.57 -2.77
N ILE A 31 -12.67 -6.82 -1.87
CA ILE A 31 -13.28 -6.33 -0.64
C ILE A 31 -14.42 -5.37 -0.98
N LEU A 32 -14.23 -4.51 -1.97
CA LEU A 32 -15.21 -3.53 -2.41
C LEU A 32 -16.41 -4.25 -3.03
N THR A 33 -16.20 -5.29 -3.84
CA THR A 33 -17.32 -6.14 -4.30
C THR A 33 -17.98 -6.87 -3.14
N LEU A 34 -17.26 -7.54 -2.24
CA LEU A 34 -17.84 -8.25 -1.11
C LEU A 34 -18.67 -7.33 -0.19
N THR A 35 -18.10 -6.18 0.20
CA THR A 35 -18.71 -5.19 1.10
C THR A 35 -19.93 -4.52 0.47
N LEU A 36 -19.95 -4.33 -0.86
CA LEU A 36 -21.06 -3.68 -1.56
C LEU A 36 -22.09 -4.65 -2.16
N LEU A 37 -21.76 -5.93 -2.36
CA LEU A 37 -22.56 -6.90 -3.13
C LEU A 37 -23.19 -8.00 -2.26
N GLY A 38 -22.57 -8.42 -1.16
CA GLY A 38 -23.11 -9.52 -0.34
C GLY A 38 -23.02 -10.92 -0.98
N THR A 39 -22.40 -11.08 -2.15
CA THR A 39 -22.36 -12.36 -2.89
C THR A 39 -20.94 -12.85 -3.17
N LYS A 40 -20.79 -14.18 -3.27
CA LYS A 40 -19.54 -14.88 -3.56
C LYS A 40 -19.03 -14.56 -4.99
N PRO A 41 -17.71 -14.62 -5.22
CA PRO A 41 -17.07 -14.20 -6.46
C PRO A 41 -17.40 -15.04 -7.70
N ALA A 42 -17.99 -16.23 -7.53
CA ALA A 42 -18.32 -17.11 -8.65
C ALA A 42 -19.37 -16.53 -9.62
N ASP A 43 -20.18 -15.55 -9.18
CA ASP A 43 -21.22 -14.91 -9.99
C ASP A 43 -20.78 -13.53 -10.58
N LEU A 44 -19.50 -13.15 -10.42
CA LEU A 44 -19.01 -11.79 -10.71
C LEU A 44 -18.97 -11.44 -12.20
N TRP A 45 -18.78 -12.39 -13.12
CA TRP A 45 -18.55 -12.04 -14.54
C TRP A 45 -19.76 -11.39 -15.23
N ASN A 46 -20.97 -11.59 -14.72
CA ASN A 46 -22.20 -11.02 -15.29
C ASN A 46 -22.74 -9.76 -14.56
N ARG A 47 -22.09 -9.26 -13.49
CA ARG A 47 -22.69 -8.28 -12.55
C ARG A 47 -21.82 -7.10 -12.14
N VAL A 48 -20.73 -6.82 -12.86
CA VAL A 48 -19.73 -5.81 -12.45
C VAL A 48 -20.05 -4.37 -12.87
N ILE A 49 -21.21 -4.08 -13.46
CA ILE A 49 -21.56 -2.71 -13.87
C ILE A 49 -22.72 -2.17 -12.99
N TYR A 50 -22.35 -1.51 -11.88
CA TYR A 50 -23.13 -0.56 -11.07
C TYR A 50 -24.44 -0.96 -10.35
N THR A 51 -25.02 -2.15 -10.54
CA THR A 51 -26.40 -2.42 -10.09
C THR A 51 -26.59 -2.90 -8.65
N SER A 52 -25.53 -3.09 -7.87
CA SER A 52 -25.59 -3.98 -6.69
C SER A 52 -25.68 -3.30 -5.32
N ILE A 53 -25.16 -2.07 -5.20
CA ILE A 53 -25.33 -1.25 -3.99
C ILE A 53 -26.82 -1.08 -3.65
N ARG A 54 -27.66 -0.89 -4.68
CA ARG A 54 -29.09 -0.60 -4.53
C ARG A 54 -29.88 -1.70 -3.82
N ASN A 55 -29.42 -2.95 -3.84
CA ASN A 55 -30.30 -4.08 -3.49
C ASN A 55 -30.15 -4.55 -2.03
N ASN A 56 -29.01 -4.33 -1.37
CA ASN A 56 -28.76 -4.78 0.01
C ASN A 56 -28.78 -3.66 1.06
N VAL A 57 -28.73 -2.41 0.60
CA VAL A 57 -28.69 -1.22 1.45
C VAL A 57 -30.06 -0.54 1.40
N THR A 58 -30.62 -0.18 2.55
CA THR A 58 -31.89 0.55 2.59
C THR A 58 -31.69 1.96 2.01
N PRO A 59 -32.73 2.61 1.45
CA PRO A 59 -32.59 3.97 0.92
C PRO A 59 -32.12 5.00 1.97
N VAL A 60 -32.17 4.67 3.26
CA VAL A 60 -31.70 5.50 4.39
C VAL A 60 -30.17 5.63 4.43
N ALA A 61 -29.41 4.68 3.88
CA ALA A 61 -27.95 4.71 3.98
C ALA A 61 -27.29 5.85 3.21
N TRP A 62 -27.97 6.38 2.17
CA TRP A 62 -27.44 7.48 1.35
C TRP A 62 -27.35 8.80 2.11
N ASP A 63 -28.18 8.97 3.13
CA ASP A 63 -28.21 10.17 3.98
C ASP A 63 -27.08 10.15 5.02
N ILE A 64 -26.54 8.96 5.31
CA ILE A 64 -25.46 8.77 6.28
C ILE A 64 -24.14 9.18 5.64
N SER A 65 -23.44 10.15 6.24
CA SER A 65 -22.11 10.60 5.78
C SER A 65 -21.08 9.46 5.77
N ALA A 66 -21.12 8.57 6.77
CA ALA A 66 -20.21 7.43 6.89
C ALA A 66 -20.21 6.51 5.66
N TYR A 67 -21.39 6.25 5.08
CA TYR A 67 -21.52 5.41 3.88
C TYR A 67 -20.80 6.02 2.66
N ARG A 68 -20.88 7.35 2.51
CA ARG A 68 -20.27 8.09 1.40
C ARG A 68 -18.74 8.16 1.50
N CYS A 69 -18.17 7.93 2.69
CA CYS A 69 -16.72 7.92 2.89
C CYS A 69 -16.05 6.61 2.44
N ILE A 70 -16.78 5.48 2.42
CA ILE A 70 -16.23 4.14 2.12
C ILE A 70 -15.46 4.13 0.79
N PRO A 71 -16.03 4.56 -0.36
CA PRO A 71 -15.35 4.46 -1.65
C PRO A 71 -14.10 5.36 -1.70
N THR A 72 -14.13 6.50 -1.02
CA THR A 72 -13.02 7.47 -1.01
C THR A 72 -11.77 6.84 -0.39
N PHE A 73 -11.90 6.06 0.69
CA PHE A 73 -10.75 5.41 1.32
C PHE A 73 -10.08 4.37 0.41
N PHE A 74 -10.86 3.55 -0.30
CA PHE A 74 -10.30 2.57 -1.25
C PHE A 74 -9.65 3.26 -2.46
N VAL A 75 -10.24 4.35 -2.98
CA VAL A 75 -9.63 5.10 -4.09
C VAL A 75 -8.28 5.70 -3.69
N LEU A 76 -8.13 6.19 -2.45
CA LEU A 76 -6.86 6.74 -1.98
C LEU A 76 -5.74 5.69 -1.95
N VAL A 77 -6.03 4.46 -1.51
CA VAL A 77 -5.06 3.35 -1.54
C VAL A 77 -4.72 2.97 -2.97
N THR A 78 -5.71 2.85 -3.85
CA THR A 78 -5.48 2.55 -5.27
C THR A 78 -4.58 3.61 -5.92
N LEU A 79 -4.81 4.91 -5.67
CA LEU A 79 -3.95 5.98 -6.17
C LEU A 79 -2.55 5.92 -5.56
N TRP A 80 -2.45 5.54 -4.28
CA TRP A 80 -1.19 5.37 -3.57
C TRP A 80 -0.33 4.29 -4.22
N VAL A 81 -0.86 3.08 -4.40
CA VAL A 81 -0.09 1.95 -4.98
C VAL A 81 0.31 2.21 -6.43
N VAL A 82 -0.52 2.93 -7.20
CA VAL A 82 -0.15 3.37 -8.56
C VAL A 82 1.00 4.37 -8.52
N TYR A 83 0.98 5.33 -7.59
CA TYR A 83 2.09 6.27 -7.42
C TYR A 83 3.38 5.59 -6.94
N GLN A 84 3.28 4.56 -6.10
CA GLN A 84 4.43 3.73 -5.70
C GLN A 84 5.12 3.12 -6.93
N LEU A 85 4.36 2.57 -7.86
CA LEU A 85 4.90 1.97 -9.09
C LEU A 85 5.60 3.01 -9.99
N LEU A 86 5.03 4.22 -10.08
CA LEU A 86 5.65 5.33 -10.81
C LEU A 86 6.98 5.77 -10.17
N LEU A 87 7.04 5.84 -8.84
CA LEU A 87 8.27 6.16 -8.11
C LEU A 87 9.36 5.11 -8.33
N VAL A 88 9.01 3.82 -8.35
CA VAL A 88 9.97 2.73 -8.65
C VAL A 88 10.55 2.88 -10.04
N TYR A 89 9.67 3.18 -11.01
CA TYR A 89 10.08 3.40 -12.40
C TYR A 89 11.03 4.61 -12.52
N ASP A 90 10.67 5.73 -11.90
CA ASP A 90 11.48 6.95 -11.93
C ASP A 90 12.84 6.77 -11.23
N THR A 91 12.82 6.13 -10.06
CA THR A 91 14.03 5.78 -9.28
C THR A 91 14.98 4.92 -10.11
N SER A 92 14.43 3.94 -10.84
CA SER A 92 15.22 3.04 -11.68
C SER A 92 15.79 3.78 -12.89
N ALA A 93 15.01 4.67 -13.51
CA ALA A 93 15.43 5.41 -14.71
C ALA A 93 16.54 6.43 -14.43
N HIS A 94 16.45 7.16 -13.31
CA HIS A 94 17.37 8.26 -12.97
C HIS A 94 18.49 7.85 -12.01
N TRP A 95 18.53 6.60 -11.52
CA TRP A 95 19.51 6.09 -10.55
C TRP A 95 19.59 6.96 -9.28
N GLY A 96 18.46 7.57 -8.89
CA GLY A 96 18.39 8.55 -7.82
C GLY A 96 18.35 7.90 -6.43
N THR A 97 19.39 8.10 -5.62
CA THR A 97 19.43 7.57 -4.24
C THR A 97 18.41 8.23 -3.31
N ILE A 98 18.07 9.51 -3.52
CA ILE A 98 17.03 10.22 -2.75
C ILE A 98 15.65 9.60 -3.02
N GLN A 99 15.37 9.26 -4.29
CA GLN A 99 14.10 8.63 -4.68
C GLN A 99 13.99 7.21 -4.14
N LEU A 100 15.09 6.45 -4.12
CA LEU A 100 15.14 5.11 -3.54
C LEU A 100 14.82 5.12 -2.03
N ILE A 101 15.35 6.09 -1.30
CA ILE A 101 15.02 6.27 0.13
C ILE A 101 13.55 6.67 0.29
N GLY A 102 13.07 7.60 -0.55
CA GLY A 102 11.66 8.00 -0.58
C GLY A 102 10.71 6.83 -0.81
N LEU A 103 11.09 5.88 -1.68
CA LEU A 103 10.33 4.66 -1.94
C LEU A 103 10.18 3.78 -0.69
N GLY A 104 11.25 3.64 0.12
CA GLY A 104 11.20 2.89 1.37
C GLY A 104 10.23 3.50 2.38
N ILE A 105 10.22 4.83 2.51
CA ILE A 105 9.28 5.55 3.37
C ILE A 105 7.85 5.42 2.86
N TYR A 106 7.67 5.50 1.54
CA TYR A 106 6.37 5.39 0.91
C TYR A 106 5.71 4.02 1.15
N SER A 107 6.50 2.95 1.07
CA SER A 107 6.08 1.58 1.39
C SER A 107 5.71 1.41 2.87
N ALA A 108 6.49 2.01 3.78
CA ALA A 108 6.17 1.98 5.21
C ALA A 108 4.88 2.76 5.51
N ALA A 109 4.69 3.93 4.89
CA ALA A 109 3.50 4.75 5.07
C ALA A 109 2.22 4.08 4.51
N LEU A 110 2.32 3.32 3.41
CA LEU A 110 1.22 2.47 2.91
C LEU A 110 0.75 1.49 3.98
N SER A 111 1.70 0.82 4.63
CA SER A 111 1.41 -0.19 5.66
C SER A 111 0.71 0.42 6.88
N VAL A 112 1.13 1.62 7.30
CA VAL A 112 0.48 2.38 8.38
C VAL A 112 -0.93 2.81 7.98
N TYR A 113 -1.10 3.32 6.75
CA TYR A 113 -2.40 3.75 6.24
C TYR A 113 -3.41 2.59 6.22
N ASN A 114 -3.02 1.41 5.76
CA ASN A 114 -3.90 0.24 5.74
C ASN A 114 -4.34 -0.19 7.15
N GLY A 115 -3.48 0.00 8.17
CA GLY A 115 -3.86 -0.19 9.57
C GLY A 115 -4.93 0.81 10.04
N ILE A 116 -4.81 2.08 9.65
CA ILE A 116 -5.81 3.12 9.96
C ILE A 116 -7.13 2.84 9.23
N GLN A 117 -7.06 2.43 7.97
CA GLN A 117 -8.23 2.11 7.12
C GLN A 117 -9.09 1.01 7.73
N TYR A 118 -8.48 0.00 8.37
CA TYR A 118 -9.21 -1.06 9.08
C TYR A 118 -10.08 -0.50 10.22
N GLY A 119 -9.53 0.39 11.06
CA GLY A 119 -10.28 1.02 12.14
C GLY A 119 -11.44 1.85 11.61
N GLN A 120 -11.18 2.67 10.59
CA GLN A 120 -12.21 3.51 9.95
C GLN A 120 -13.34 2.68 9.35
N LEU A 121 -13.05 1.54 8.71
CA LEU A 121 -14.10 0.70 8.13
C LEU A 121 -14.96 0.05 9.21
N ARG A 122 -14.35 -0.41 10.31
CA ARG A 122 -15.10 -0.99 11.44
C ARG A 122 -16.07 0.02 12.03
N ASP A 123 -15.62 1.24 12.26
CA ASP A 123 -16.46 2.30 12.84
C ASP A 123 -17.61 2.67 11.90
N ILE A 124 -17.36 2.72 10.57
CA ILE A 124 -18.42 2.94 9.58
C ILE A 124 -19.46 1.82 9.63
N VAL A 125 -19.03 0.56 9.70
CA VAL A 125 -19.94 -0.59 9.76
C VAL A 125 -20.81 -0.54 11.02
N GLU A 126 -20.23 -0.19 12.17
CA GLU A 126 -20.98 -0.02 13.42
C GLU A 126 -22.04 1.08 13.32
N VAL A 127 -21.70 2.24 12.75
CA VAL A 127 -22.65 3.33 12.49
C VAL A 127 -23.75 2.89 11.52
N LEU A 128 -23.42 2.09 10.51
CA LEU A 128 -24.39 1.59 9.53
C LEU A 128 -25.37 0.58 10.14
N ILE A 129 -24.91 -0.23 11.09
CA ILE A 129 -25.76 -1.16 11.86
C ILE A 129 -26.67 -0.38 12.82
N ALA A 130 -26.13 0.61 13.54
CA ALA A 130 -26.89 1.42 14.50
C ALA A 130 -28.06 2.19 13.84
N ASN A 131 -27.90 2.60 12.59
CA ASN A 131 -28.94 3.32 11.83
C ASN A 131 -29.89 2.41 11.03
N ALA A 132 -29.85 1.08 11.24
CA ALA A 132 -30.63 0.10 10.48
C ALA A 132 -30.48 0.25 8.94
N ALA A 133 -29.37 0.81 8.48
CA ALA A 133 -29.10 1.09 7.08
C ALA A 133 -28.79 -0.19 6.27
N VAL A 134 -28.52 -1.29 6.97
CA VAL A 134 -28.16 -2.61 6.44
C VAL A 134 -29.19 -3.66 6.84
N ARG A 135 -29.53 -4.57 5.92
CA ARG A 135 -30.48 -5.67 6.20
C ARG A 135 -29.98 -6.57 7.34
N PRO A 136 -30.78 -6.79 8.40
CA PRO A 136 -30.40 -7.65 9.51
C PRO A 136 -30.14 -9.09 9.02
N GLY A 137 -29.02 -9.67 9.43
CA GLY A 137 -28.59 -11.04 9.07
C GLY A 137 -27.62 -11.17 7.90
N SER A 138 -27.51 -10.18 7.00
CA SER A 138 -26.55 -10.23 5.88
C SER A 138 -25.10 -9.95 6.33
N LEU A 139 -24.91 -8.96 7.22
CA LEU A 139 -23.59 -8.53 7.65
C LEU A 139 -22.94 -9.43 8.71
N GLN A 140 -23.74 -10.00 9.63
CA GLN A 140 -23.23 -10.82 10.74
C GLN A 140 -22.50 -12.09 10.27
N GLY A 141 -22.94 -12.73 9.18
CA GLY A 141 -22.26 -13.89 8.60
C GLY A 141 -21.04 -13.53 7.74
N MET A 142 -20.95 -12.29 7.26
CA MET A 142 -19.87 -11.83 6.38
C MET A 142 -18.73 -11.15 7.13
N TRP A 143 -18.99 -10.65 8.34
CA TRP A 143 -18.02 -9.95 9.17
C TRP A 143 -16.72 -10.74 9.41
N PRO A 144 -16.73 -12.05 9.74
CA PRO A 144 -15.48 -12.81 9.93
C PRO A 144 -14.64 -12.91 8.65
N LEU A 145 -15.29 -13.05 7.50
CA LEU A 145 -14.60 -13.07 6.20
C LEU A 145 -14.01 -11.70 5.88
N LEU A 146 -14.79 -10.63 6.07
CA LEU A 146 -14.33 -9.26 5.83
C LEU A 146 -13.14 -8.89 6.74
N GLN A 147 -13.21 -9.23 8.03
CA GLN A 147 -12.11 -9.04 8.97
C GLN A 147 -10.84 -9.77 8.53
N GLY A 148 -10.95 -11.03 8.11
CA GLY A 148 -9.80 -11.79 7.60
C GLY A 148 -9.15 -11.17 6.37
N MET A 149 -9.97 -10.65 5.44
CA MET A 149 -9.46 -9.98 4.24
C MET A 149 -8.81 -8.62 4.56
N MET A 150 -9.36 -7.88 5.52
CA MET A 150 -8.74 -6.64 5.98
C MET A 150 -7.40 -6.88 6.68
N ILE A 151 -7.30 -7.90 7.52
CA ILE A 151 -5.99 -8.26 8.13
C ILE A 151 -4.98 -8.63 7.04
N SER A 152 -5.44 -9.29 5.97
CA SER A 152 -4.60 -9.63 4.82
C SER A 152 -4.08 -8.37 4.08
N ILE A 153 -4.89 -7.31 3.94
CA ILE A 153 -4.47 -6.06 3.28
C ILE A 153 -3.38 -5.30 4.06
N ILE A 154 -3.23 -5.58 5.36
CA ILE A 154 -2.17 -5.02 6.19
C ILE A 154 -0.93 -5.92 6.16
N ALA A 155 -1.11 -7.24 6.30
CA ALA A 155 -0.01 -8.19 6.39
C ALA A 155 0.82 -8.25 5.09
N ILE A 156 0.17 -8.16 3.93
CA ILE A 156 0.84 -8.25 2.63
C ILE A 156 1.81 -7.07 2.41
N PRO A 157 1.40 -5.79 2.48
CA PRO A 157 2.30 -4.64 2.35
C PRO A 157 3.46 -4.65 3.34
N VAL A 158 3.23 -5.12 4.57
CA VAL A 158 4.30 -5.22 5.57
C VAL A 158 5.38 -6.19 5.09
N SER A 159 4.98 -7.36 4.57
CA SER A 159 5.93 -8.34 4.03
C SER A 159 6.70 -7.80 2.81
N PHE A 160 6.03 -7.10 1.89
CA PHE A 160 6.67 -6.47 0.73
C PHE A 160 7.55 -5.28 1.10
N THR A 161 7.19 -4.52 2.15
CA THR A 161 8.00 -3.41 2.68
C THR A 161 9.37 -3.91 3.14
N PHE A 162 9.44 -5.06 3.80
CA PHE A 162 10.74 -5.68 4.16
C PHE A 162 11.57 -6.05 2.93
N LEU A 163 10.95 -6.62 1.89
CA LEU A 163 11.63 -6.97 0.63
C LEU A 163 12.15 -5.73 -0.11
N ILE A 164 11.36 -4.65 -0.13
CA ILE A 164 11.71 -3.37 -0.74
C ILE A 164 12.85 -2.71 0.03
N LEU A 165 12.82 -2.70 1.36
CA LEU A 165 13.88 -2.17 2.21
C LEU A 165 15.19 -2.94 2.05
N PHE A 166 15.14 -4.27 2.01
CA PHE A 166 16.31 -5.10 1.78
C PHE A 166 16.92 -4.85 0.40
N SER A 167 16.07 -4.78 -0.63
CA SER A 167 16.50 -4.46 -2.00
C SER A 167 17.08 -3.05 -2.09
N ALA A 168 16.46 -2.08 -1.41
CA ALA A 168 16.93 -0.70 -1.34
C ALA A 168 18.29 -0.57 -0.65
N TRP A 169 18.56 -1.34 0.41
CA TRP A 169 19.88 -1.35 1.04
C TRP A 169 20.98 -1.80 0.07
N LYS A 170 20.74 -2.87 -0.71
CA LYS A 170 21.68 -3.33 -1.73
C LYS A 170 21.82 -2.36 -2.90
N LEU A 171 20.72 -1.80 -3.40
CA LEU A 171 20.73 -0.84 -4.50
C LEU A 171 21.39 0.48 -4.12
N TYR A 172 21.29 0.88 -2.85
CA TYR A 172 21.89 2.13 -2.36
C TYR A 172 23.41 2.14 -2.55
N GLU A 173 24.10 1.04 -2.25
CA GLU A 173 25.55 0.94 -2.46
C GLU A 173 25.92 1.02 -3.95
N GLU A 174 25.14 0.36 -4.80
CA GLU A 174 25.33 0.36 -6.26
C GLU A 174 25.11 1.75 -6.87
N PHE A 175 24.02 2.44 -6.49
CA PHE A 175 23.69 3.78 -6.99
C PHE A 175 24.65 4.84 -6.44
N ALA A 176 25.06 4.73 -5.18
CA ALA A 176 26.04 5.63 -4.59
C ALA A 176 27.40 5.53 -5.31
N TRP A 177 27.80 4.33 -5.72
CA TRP A 177 29.03 4.08 -6.46
C TRP A 177 29.00 4.62 -7.90
N VAL A 178 27.88 4.46 -8.62
CA VAL A 178 27.71 5.04 -9.96
C VAL A 178 27.70 6.56 -9.91
N THR A 179 26.99 7.13 -8.93
CA THR A 179 26.95 8.59 -8.70
C THR A 179 28.32 9.16 -8.34
N LEU A 180 29.11 8.43 -7.55
CA LEU A 180 30.46 8.88 -7.18
C LEU A 180 31.36 9.01 -8.41
N ARG A 181 31.31 8.03 -9.32
CA ARG A 181 32.14 8.05 -10.54
C ARG A 181 31.77 9.17 -11.51
N THR A 182 30.50 9.57 -11.59
CA THR A 182 30.10 10.74 -12.39
C THR A 182 30.46 12.06 -11.71
N VAL A 183 30.43 12.11 -10.37
CA VAL A 183 30.76 13.30 -9.57
C VAL A 183 32.27 13.56 -9.45
N ASP A 184 33.12 12.52 -9.44
CA ASP A 184 34.58 12.67 -9.35
C ASP A 184 35.20 13.41 -10.55
N ALA A 185 34.47 13.50 -11.67
CA ALA A 185 34.84 14.34 -12.80
C ALA A 185 34.71 15.86 -12.52
N ASP A 186 33.94 16.23 -11.48
CA ASP A 186 33.60 17.62 -11.16
C ASP A 186 33.85 17.99 -9.68
N LYS A 187 34.94 18.73 -9.45
CA LYS A 187 35.44 19.12 -8.11
C LYS A 187 34.43 19.89 -7.21
N PRO A 188 33.50 20.75 -7.69
CA PRO A 188 32.54 21.42 -6.81
C PRO A 188 31.41 20.49 -6.31
N MET A 189 31.11 19.38 -6.99
CA MET A 189 30.05 18.44 -6.59
C MET A 189 30.44 17.58 -5.36
N ARG A 190 31.73 17.38 -5.13
CA ARG A 190 32.27 16.62 -3.98
C ARG A 190 31.78 17.15 -2.61
N ARG A 191 31.57 18.46 -2.46
CA ARG A 191 31.09 19.07 -1.19
C ARG A 191 29.61 18.75 -0.92
N ARG A 192 28.79 18.59 -1.96
CA ARG A 192 27.37 18.21 -1.84
C ARG A 192 27.21 16.71 -1.53
N TYR A 193 28.15 15.89 -2.00
CA TYR A 193 28.15 14.44 -1.76
C TYR A 193 28.37 14.04 -0.28
N LEU A 194 29.10 14.85 0.49
CA LEU A 194 29.28 14.61 1.94
C LEU A 194 27.97 14.71 2.74
N TYR A 195 27.02 15.55 2.32
CA TYR A 195 25.67 15.59 2.90
C TYR A 195 24.86 14.33 2.56
N LEU A 196 25.15 13.68 1.42
CA LEU A 196 24.54 12.41 1.03
C LEU A 196 25.04 11.24 1.89
N GLN A 197 26.32 11.23 2.28
CA GLN A 197 26.84 10.24 3.24
C GLN A 197 26.18 10.34 4.62
N ALA A 198 25.74 11.53 5.02
CA ALA A 198 24.97 11.75 6.24
C ALA A 198 23.52 11.20 6.18
N SER A 199 23.04 10.73 5.02
CA SER A 199 21.71 10.10 4.89
C SER A 199 21.68 8.61 5.27
N LYS A 200 22.84 7.96 5.46
CA LYS A 200 22.91 6.57 5.95
C LYS A 200 22.15 6.33 7.28
N PRO A 201 22.29 7.15 8.34
CA PRO A 201 21.49 7.01 9.55
C PRO A 201 19.98 7.10 9.30
N PHE A 202 19.55 7.81 8.25
CA PHE A 202 18.14 7.90 7.91
C PHE A 202 17.60 6.58 7.33
N LEU A 203 18.40 5.86 6.53
CA LEU A 203 18.03 4.53 6.03
C LEU A 203 17.89 3.51 7.18
N TYR A 204 18.77 3.60 8.19
CA TYR A 204 18.64 2.83 9.43
C TYR A 204 17.39 3.20 10.22
N ALA A 205 17.05 4.49 10.31
CA ALA A 205 15.82 4.93 10.98
C ALA A 205 14.55 4.39 10.30
N VAL A 206 14.51 4.31 8.96
CA VAL A 206 13.37 3.71 8.24
C VAL A 206 13.25 2.21 8.53
N VAL A 207 14.36 1.47 8.52
CA VAL A 207 14.38 0.04 8.88
C VAL A 207 13.91 -0.18 10.32
N ASP A 208 14.37 0.65 11.25
CA ASP A 208 14.00 0.58 12.67
C ASP A 208 12.51 0.91 12.89
N THR A 209 11.98 1.88 12.13
CA THR A 209 10.55 2.22 12.10
C THR A 209 9.71 1.06 11.55
N ALA A 210 10.19 0.37 10.51
CA ALA A 210 9.50 -0.80 9.96
C ALA A 210 9.49 -1.98 10.94
N LEU A 211 10.59 -2.21 11.67
CA LEU A 211 10.69 -3.25 12.70
C LEU A 211 9.79 -2.97 13.91
N THR A 212 9.79 -1.74 14.42
CA THR A 212 8.87 -1.31 15.48
C THR A 212 7.42 -1.40 15.03
N PHE A 213 7.14 -1.09 13.77
CA PHE A 213 5.79 -1.23 13.20
C PHE A 213 5.34 -2.70 13.10
N ALA A 214 6.20 -3.61 12.63
CA ALA A 214 5.88 -5.03 12.62
C ALA A 214 5.58 -5.56 14.03
N HIS A 215 6.30 -5.06 15.04
CA HIS A 215 6.03 -5.38 16.44
C HIS A 215 4.68 -4.82 16.91
N SER A 216 4.39 -3.56 16.61
CA SER A 216 3.11 -2.91 16.94
C SER A 216 1.90 -3.60 16.27
N LEU A 217 2.04 -3.99 15.01
CA LEU A 217 1.01 -4.75 14.30
C LEU A 217 0.81 -6.15 14.86
N ALA A 218 1.89 -6.85 15.22
CA ALA A 218 1.76 -8.12 15.93
C ALA A 218 0.96 -7.92 17.22
N THR A 219 1.27 -6.89 18.01
CA THR A 219 0.50 -6.61 19.24
C THR A 219 -0.95 -6.21 18.97
N PHE A 220 -1.26 -5.53 17.85
CA PHE A 220 -2.62 -5.11 17.51
C PHE A 220 -3.48 -6.23 16.89
N VAL A 221 -2.86 -7.18 16.18
CA VAL A 221 -3.54 -8.34 15.58
C VAL A 221 -3.78 -9.45 16.61
N PHE A 222 -2.91 -9.58 17.63
CA PHE A 222 -3.04 -10.58 18.69
C PHE A 222 -3.73 -10.07 19.97
N ALA A 223 -4.22 -8.83 19.98
CA ALA A 223 -5.05 -8.25 21.06
C ALA A 223 -6.52 -8.22 20.67
#